data_AF-A0A961TE05-F1
#
_entry.id   AF-A0A961TE05-F1
#
_cell.length_a   1.000
_cell.length_b   1.000
_cell.length_c   1.000
_cell.angle_alpha   90.00
_cell.angle_beta   90.00
_cell.angle_gamma   90.00
#
_symmetry.space_group_name_H-M   'P 1'
#
loop_
_entity.id
_entity.type
_entity.pdbx_description
1 polymer ?
#
loop_
_entity_poly.entity_id
_entity_poly.type
_entity_poly.pdbx_seq_one_letter_code
_entity_poly.pdbx_strand_id
1 'polypeptide(L)' 'MKKFSAFAIAREALRAHKGWEKQWENPEPRARYDVIIVGAGGHGLATAYYLAKEHGITNVAVLEKGWLGGGNTGRNTT' A
#
# COMPACT_ATOMS: atom_id res chain seq x y z
N MET A 1 -12.80 3.56 -3.09
CA MET A 1 -12.36 2.21 -2.68
C MET A 1 -13.56 1.29 -2.61
N LYS A 2 -13.70 0.44 -3.62
CA LYS A 2 -14.65 -0.68 -3.62
C LYS A 2 -14.43 -1.54 -2.37
N LYS A 3 -15.47 -1.76 -1.57
CA LYS A 3 -15.40 -2.63 -0.40
C LYS A 3 -15.16 -4.08 -0.86
N PHE A 4 -14.19 -4.75 -0.24
CA PHE A 4 -13.99 -6.18 -0.46
C PHE A 4 -15.12 -6.97 0.21
N SER A 5 -15.75 -7.88 -0.53
CA SER A 5 -16.77 -8.79 -0.03
C SER A 5 -16.78 -10.07 -0.86
N ALA A 6 -17.33 -11.16 -0.33
CA ALA A 6 -17.43 -12.44 -1.05
C ALA A 6 -18.16 -12.29 -2.40
N PHE A 7 -19.26 -11.53 -2.42
CA PHE A 7 -19.98 -11.22 -3.66
C PHE A 7 -19.14 -10.39 -4.64
N ALA A 8 -18.40 -9.38 -4.16
CA ALA A 8 -17.54 -8.58 -5.02
C ALA A 8 -16.42 -9.45 -5.63
N ILE A 9 -15.81 -10.33 -4.85
CA ILE A 9 -14.77 -11.26 -5.31
C ILE A 9 -15.33 -12.20 -6.38
N ALA A 10 -16.47 -12.85 -6.11
CA ALA A 10 -17.10 -13.77 -7.07
C ALA A 10 -17.45 -13.07 -8.39
N ARG A 11 -18.04 -11.86 -8.31
CA ARG A 11 -18.34 -11.05 -9.50
C ARG A 11 -17.08 -10.69 -10.28
N GLU A 12 -16.02 -10.24 -9.61
CA GLU A 12 -14.80 -9.84 -10.31
C GLU A 12 -14.03 -11.05 -10.88
N ALA A 13 -14.12 -12.24 -10.27
CA ALA A 13 -13.59 -13.48 -10.84
C ALA A 13 -14.24 -13.80 -12.20
N LEU A 14 -15.57 -13.68 -12.30
CA LEU A 14 -16.29 -13.83 -13.57
C LEU A 14 -15.97 -12.73 -14.60
N ARG A 15 -15.44 -11.59 -14.16
CA ARG A 15 -15.07 -10.45 -15.01
C ARG A 15 -13.57 -10.36 -15.29
N ALA A 16 -12.81 -11.44 -15.05
CA ALA A 16 -11.35 -11.47 -15.19
C ALA A 16 -10.65 -10.30 -14.47
N HIS A 17 -11.14 -9.94 -13.28
CA HIS A 17 -10.59 -8.91 -12.40
C HIS A 17 -10.53 -7.48 -12.98
N LYS A 18 -11.32 -7.19 -14.02
CA LYS A 18 -11.32 -5.87 -14.69
C LYS A 18 -12.04 -4.75 -13.93
N GLY A 19 -12.80 -5.06 -12.88
CA GLY A 19 -13.60 -4.06 -12.14
C GLY A 19 -13.01 -3.61 -10.81
N TRP A 20 -11.74 -3.90 -10.52
CA TRP A 20 -11.05 -3.39 -9.34
C TRP A 20 -10.59 -1.94 -9.53
N GLU A 21 -10.78 -1.12 -8.49
CA GLU A 21 -10.21 0.22 -8.45
C GLU A 21 -8.71 0.13 -8.11
N LYS A 22 -7.93 1.10 -8.60
CA LYS A 22 -6.52 1.26 -8.26
C LYS A 22 -6.37 1.43 -6.74
N GLN A 23 -5.56 0.59 -6.11
CA GLN A 23 -5.42 0.54 -4.65
C GLN A 23 -4.38 1.54 -4.11
N TRP A 24 -3.35 1.84 -4.90
CA TRP A 24 -2.31 2.81 -4.59
C TRP A 24 -1.81 3.47 -5.88
N GLU A 25 -1.28 4.69 -5.75
CA GLU A 25 -0.64 5.40 -6.87
C GLU A 25 0.81 4.94 -7.07
N ASN A 26 1.34 5.18 -8.27
CA ASN A 26 2.76 5.00 -8.58
C ASN A 26 3.33 6.33 -9.09
N PRO A 27 3.42 7.35 -8.23
CA PRO A 27 3.93 8.66 -8.62
C PRO A 27 5.46 8.65 -8.69
N GLU A 28 6.02 9.52 -9.53
CA GLU A 28 7.45 9.82 -9.47
C GLU A 28 7.81 10.48 -8.11
N PRO A 29 8.98 10.19 -7.53
CA PRO A 29 9.40 10.82 -6.28
C PRO A 29 9.49 12.34 -6.40
N ARG A 30 8.91 13.04 -5.43
CA ARG A 30 9.05 14.50 -5.30
C ARG A 30 10.45 14.84 -4.80
N ALA A 31 10.87 16.09 -5.01
CA ALA A 31 12.18 16.56 -4.58
C ALA A 31 12.34 16.63 -3.05
N ARG A 32 11.24 16.70 -2.29
CA ARG A 32 11.26 16.87 -0.83
C ARG A 32 10.09 16.17 -0.16
N TYR A 33 10.37 15.61 1.02
CA TYR A 33 9.42 14.99 1.94
C TYR A 33 9.82 15.34 3.36
N ASP A 34 8.86 15.35 4.29
CA ASP A 34 9.15 15.56 5.71
C ASP A 34 9.76 14.28 6.31
N VAL A 35 9.34 13.12 5.80
CA VAL A 35 9.85 11.80 6.20
C VAL A 35 10.01 10.91 4.96
N ILE A 36 11.15 10.21 4.90
CA ILE A 36 11.40 9.13 3.93
C ILE A 36 11.56 7.82 4.70
N ILE A 37 10.76 6.82 4.33
CA ILE A 37 10.80 5.46 4.87
C ILE A 37 11.40 4.56 3.80
N VAL A 38 12.46 3.82 4.14
CA VAL A 38 13.11 2.86 3.24
C VAL A 38 12.63 1.44 3.58
N GLY A 39 11.88 0.83 2.67
CA GLY A 39 11.28 -0.49 2.76
C GLY A 39 9.75 -0.44 2.87
N ALA A 40 9.04 -0.94 1.86
CA ALA A 40 7.57 -1.04 1.86
C ALA A 40 7.07 -2.41 2.33
N GLY A 41 7.65 -2.91 3.42
CA GLY A 41 7.09 -4.01 4.19
C GLY A 41 5.99 -3.53 5.15
N GLY A 42 5.39 -4.46 5.90
CA GLY A 42 4.32 -4.18 6.86
C GLY A 42 4.69 -3.11 7.87
N HIS A 43 5.92 -3.14 8.40
CA HIS A 43 6.41 -2.10 9.31
C HIS A 43 6.50 -0.73 8.64
N GLY A 44 7.14 -0.61 7.47
CA GLY A 44 7.28 0.68 6.79
C GLY A 44 5.95 1.30 6.37
N LEU A 45 5.02 0.48 5.88
CA LEU A 45 3.66 0.92 5.54
C LEU A 45 2.85 1.30 6.79
N ALA A 46 2.95 0.54 7.88
CA ALA A 46 2.32 0.88 9.15
C ALA A 46 2.89 2.19 9.73
N THR A 47 4.21 2.39 9.66
CA THR A 47 4.84 3.64 10.08
C THR A 47 4.29 4.82 9.30
N ALA A 48 4.21 4.74 7.96
CA ALA A 48 3.61 5.80 7.14
C ALA A 48 2.15 6.09 7.54
N TYR A 49 1.37 5.03 7.77
CA TYR A 49 -0.01 5.14 8.21
C TYR A 49 -0.13 5.87 9.56
N TYR A 50 0.63 5.45 10.58
CA TYR A 50 0.55 6.03 11.92
C TYR A 50 1.14 7.45 11.99
N LEU A 51 2.16 7.76 11.18
CA LEU A 51 2.63 9.15 10.99
C LEU A 51 1.50 10.06 10.52
N ALA A 52 0.73 9.63 9.53
CA ALA A 52 -0.40 10.41 9.03
C ALA A 52 -1.56 10.44 10.04
N LYS A 53 -1.92 9.29 10.60
CA LYS A 53 -3.13 9.11 11.40
C LYS A 53 -3.03 9.71 12.81
N GLU A 54 -1.91 9.51 13.49
CA GLU A 54 -1.72 9.88 14.90
C GLU A 54 -0.90 11.16 15.07
N HIS A 55 -0.04 11.48 14.10
CA HIS A 55 0.88 12.62 14.18
C HIS A 55 0.60 13.72 13.14
N GLY A 56 -0.35 13.52 12.21
CA GLY A 56 -0.69 14.49 11.18
C GLY A 56 0.41 14.71 10.12
N ILE A 57 1.45 13.88 10.10
CA ILE A 57 2.56 13.97 9.15
C ILE A 57 2.18 13.20 7.88
N THR A 58 1.74 13.93 6.86
CA THR A 58 1.21 13.35 5.60
C THR A 58 2.17 13.46 4.42
N ASN A 59 3.20 14.30 4.52
CA ASN A 59 4.22 14.48 3.49
C ASN A 59 5.31 13.39 3.58
N VAL A 60 4.92 12.13 3.37
CA VAL A 60 5.78 10.95 3.57
C VAL A 60 6.05 10.23 2.25
N ALA A 61 7.29 9.80 2.03
CA ALA A 61 7.66 8.84 0.99
C ALA A 61 7.93 7.46 1.60
N VAL A 62 7.43 6.40 0.97
CA VAL A 62 7.86 5.03 1.24
C VAL A 62 8.52 4.50 -0.03
N LEU A 63 9.81 4.15 0.07
CA LEU A 63 10.62 3.69 -1.04
C LEU A 63 10.88 2.19 -0.92
N GLU A 64 10.65 1.44 -2.00
CA GLU A 64 10.86 0.00 -2.05
C GLU A 64 11.70 -0.36 -3.27
N LYS A 65 12.66 -1.27 -3.11
CA LYS A 65 13.55 -1.69 -4.20
C LYS A 65 12.86 -2.65 -5.16
N GLY A 66 11.84 -3.36 -4.69
CA GLY A 66 11.07 -4.34 -5.46
C GLY A 66 9.58 -4.02 -5.51
N TRP A 67 8.74 -5.04 -5.30
CA TRP A 67 7.30 -4.88 -5.22
C TRP A 67 6.84 -4.72 -3.76
N LEU A 68 5.83 -3.87 -3.55
CA LEU A 68 5.28 -3.52 -2.25
C LEU A 68 4.83 -4.77 -1.48
N GLY A 69 5.30 -4.94 -0.25
CA GLY A 69 5.01 -6.12 0.58
C GLY A 69 5.80 -7.38 0.21
N GLY A 70 6.71 -7.33 -0.76
CA GLY A 70 7.40 -8.52 -1.29
C GLY A 70 8.48 -9.18 -0.44
N GLY A 71 8.83 -8.53 0.68
CA GLY A 71 9.69 -9.09 1.71
C GLY A 71 8.95 -10.09 2.62
N ASN A 72 9.31 -10.10 3.91
CA ASN A 72 8.73 -11.02 4.89
C ASN A 72 7.22 -10.83 5.09
N THR A 73 6.68 -9.64 4.79
CA THR A 73 5.24 -9.34 4.88
C THR A 73 4.39 -10.21 3.94
N GLY A 74 4.90 -10.57 2.77
CA GLY A 74 4.21 -11.50 1.86
C GLY A 74 4.56 -12.98 2.08
N ARG A 75 5.35 -13.32 3.11
CA ARG A 75 5.97 -14.65 3.30
C ARG A 75 5.86 -15.23 4.71
N ASN A 76 5.18 -14.54 5.62
CA ASN A 76 5.03 -14.99 7.00
C ASN A 76 3.89 -16.02 7.13
N THR A 77 3.96 -16.82 8.18
CA THR A 77 2.97 -17.84 8.56
C THR A 77 2.53 -17.71 10.02
N THR A 78 2.91 -16.60 10.65
CA THR A 78 2.61 -16.28 12.05
C THR A 78 1.28 -15.54 12.12
#